data_AF-A0A5C6QKQ0-F1
#
_entry.id   AF-A0A5C6QKQ0-F1
#
_cell.length_a   1.000
_cell.length_b   1.000
_cell.length_c   1.000
_cell.angle_alpha   90.00
_cell.angle_beta   90.00
_cell.angle_gamma   90.00
#
_symmetry.space_group_name_H-M   'P 1'
#
loop_
_entity.id
_entity.type
_entity.pdbx_description
1 polymer ?
#
loop_
_entity_poly.entity_id
_entity_poly.type
_entity_poly.pdbx_seq_one_letter_code
_entity_poly.pdbx_strand_id
1 'polypeptide(L)'
;MDIKSNSLYSQMQNMSLQAMGNKPPAIDVDVINGTASNSVGKINESTSNFGDMLTDALKSVNDLQTESGEKKRAFEMGDSNVTLAEVMIASSKSGIALDATVQIRNKFVEAYKEIMSMPV
;
A
#
# COMPACT_ATOMS: atom_id res chain seq x y z
N MET A 1 9.75 21.94 -63.86
CA MET A 1 11.03 21.34 -63.39
C MET A 1 10.71 20.41 -62.24
N ASP A 2 10.78 19.13 -62.57
CA ASP A 2 10.29 17.94 -61.86
C ASP A 2 11.12 17.59 -60.62
N ILE A 3 10.73 18.09 -59.45
CA ILE A 3 11.40 17.81 -58.17
C ILE A 3 10.42 17.24 -57.13
N LYS A 4 9.42 16.47 -57.57
CA LYS A 4 8.45 15.85 -56.63
C LYS A 4 8.33 14.33 -56.72
N SER A 5 8.98 13.68 -57.70
CA SER A 5 8.93 12.21 -57.84
C SER A 5 10.15 11.50 -57.24
N ASN A 6 11.27 12.22 -57.00
CA ASN A 6 12.52 11.62 -56.52
C ASN A 6 12.72 11.74 -54.98
N SER A 7 11.94 12.57 -54.29
CA SER A 7 12.06 12.75 -52.83
C SER A 7 11.27 11.73 -52.02
N LEU A 8 10.15 11.23 -52.55
CA LEU A 8 9.33 10.17 -51.93
C LEU A 8 10.04 8.81 -51.96
N TYR A 9 10.82 8.53 -53.01
CA TYR A 9 11.58 7.30 -53.12
C TYR A 9 12.80 7.28 -52.17
N SER A 10 13.47 8.43 -52.00
CA SER A 10 14.49 8.60 -50.96
C SER A 10 13.89 8.50 -49.56
N GLN A 11 12.72 9.10 -49.32
CA GLN A 11 12.06 9.03 -48.01
C GLN A 11 11.63 7.61 -47.64
N MET A 12 11.16 6.81 -48.62
CA MET A 12 10.83 5.41 -48.40
C MET A 12 12.09 4.53 -48.21
N GLN A 13 13.20 4.86 -48.87
CA GLN A 13 14.49 4.18 -48.67
C GLN A 13 15.08 4.46 -47.29
N ASN A 14 14.96 5.69 -46.78
CA ASN A 14 15.39 6.04 -45.43
C ASN A 14 14.46 5.46 -44.35
N MET A 15 13.19 5.22 -44.65
CA MET A 15 12.23 4.61 -43.72
C MET A 15 12.37 3.08 -43.63
N SER A 16 12.72 2.39 -44.73
CA SER A 16 12.98 0.95 -44.69
C SER A 16 14.32 0.61 -44.01
N LEU A 17 15.33 1.49 -44.12
CA LEU A 17 16.60 1.35 -43.40
C LEU A 17 16.42 1.53 -41.87
N GLN A 18 15.48 2.36 -41.43
CA GLN A 18 15.19 2.55 -40.01
C GLN A 18 14.32 1.41 -39.42
N ALA A 19 13.52 0.73 -40.26
CA ALA A 19 12.76 -0.46 -39.88
C ALA A 19 13.61 -1.75 -39.85
N MET A 20 14.71 -1.80 -40.61
CA MET A 20 15.65 -2.94 -40.59
C MET A 20 16.78 -2.78 -39.54
N GLY A 21 16.99 -1.57 -39.00
CA GLY A 21 18.02 -1.26 -38.01
C GLY A 21 17.62 -1.42 -36.54
N ASN A 22 16.34 -1.62 -36.24
CA ASN A 22 15.85 -1.83 -34.87
C ASN A 22 15.28 -3.24 -34.69
N LYS A 23 16.13 -4.24 -34.95
CA LYS A 23 15.95 -5.57 -34.36
C LYS A 23 16.07 -5.38 -32.84
N PRO A 24 15.04 -5.71 -32.03
CA PRO A 24 15.16 -5.69 -30.58
C PRO A 24 16.38 -6.53 -30.18
N PRO A 25 17.13 -6.14 -29.13
CA PRO A 25 18.34 -6.84 -28.74
C PRO A 25 18.05 -8.33 -28.69
N ALA A 26 18.83 -9.09 -29.46
CA ALA A 26 18.88 -10.53 -29.30
C ALA A 26 19.19 -10.78 -27.82
N ILE A 27 18.35 -11.58 -27.21
CA ILE A 27 18.57 -12.23 -25.93
C ILE A 27 19.93 -12.93 -26.05
N ASP A 28 20.99 -12.33 -25.50
CA ASP A 28 22.19 -13.07 -25.19
C ASP A 28 21.85 -13.93 -23.99
N VAL A 29 21.76 -15.22 -24.24
CA VAL A 29 21.67 -16.24 -23.20
C VAL A 29 23.05 -16.33 -22.55
N ASP A 30 23.38 -15.37 -21.69
CA ASP A 30 24.38 -15.60 -20.64
C ASP A 30 23.67 -16.25 -19.45
N VAL A 31 23.56 -17.57 -19.53
CA VAL A 31 23.07 -18.46 -18.47
C VAL A 31 24.14 -18.54 -17.38
N ILE A 32 24.29 -17.49 -16.57
CA ILE A 32 25.03 -17.60 -15.30
C ILE A 32 24.54 -16.65 -14.20
N ASN A 33 23.23 -16.37 -14.09
CA ASN A 33 22.64 -16.14 -12.76
C ASN A 33 21.12 -16.30 -12.77
N GLY A 34 20.61 -17.22 -11.96
CA GLY A 34 19.21 -17.62 -11.92
C GLY A 34 18.25 -16.57 -11.39
N THR A 35 17.81 -15.65 -12.24
CA THR A 35 16.58 -14.88 -12.02
C THR A 35 15.65 -15.05 -13.20
N ALA A 36 15.03 -16.22 -13.25
CA ALA A 36 13.81 -16.41 -14.02
C ALA A 36 12.80 -15.36 -13.54
N SER A 37 12.50 -14.41 -14.43
CA SER A 37 11.37 -13.51 -14.34
C SER A 37 10.10 -14.35 -14.34
N ASN A 38 9.69 -14.78 -13.15
CA ASN A 38 8.38 -15.34 -12.92
C ASN A 38 7.43 -14.15 -12.76
N SER A 39 6.76 -13.79 -13.85
CA SER A 39 5.56 -12.98 -13.83
C SER A 39 4.42 -13.79 -13.21
N VAL A 40 4.56 -14.21 -11.95
CA VAL A 40 3.51 -14.81 -11.14
C VAL A 40 2.80 -13.65 -10.47
N GLY A 41 1.68 -13.25 -11.06
CA GLY A 41 0.61 -12.45 -10.46
C GLY A 41 1.04 -11.16 -9.78
N LYS A 42 0.57 -10.02 -10.28
CA LYS A 42 0.41 -8.84 -9.42
C LYS A 42 -0.45 -9.27 -8.21
N ILE A 43 0.19 -9.65 -7.11
CA ILE A 43 -0.42 -9.63 -5.79
C ILE A 43 -0.93 -8.20 -5.62
N ASN A 44 -2.24 -8.05 -5.52
CA ASN A 44 -2.90 -6.74 -5.46
C ASN A 44 -2.16 -5.85 -4.45
N GLU A 45 -1.59 -4.72 -4.88
CA GLU A 45 -0.92 -3.76 -3.99
C GLU A 45 -1.81 -3.37 -2.80
N SER A 46 -3.13 -3.35 -3.02
CA SER A 46 -4.15 -3.13 -2.01
C SER A 46 -4.05 -4.07 -0.78
N THR A 47 -3.59 -5.30 -0.98
CA THR A 47 -3.44 -6.30 0.10
C THR A 47 -2.23 -6.02 0.98
N SER A 48 -1.15 -5.47 0.40
CA SER A 48 0.02 -5.03 1.19
C SER A 48 -0.35 -3.83 2.07
N ASN A 49 -1.23 -2.95 1.59
CA ASN A 49 -1.56 -1.70 2.27
C ASN A 49 -2.49 -1.86 3.49
N PHE A 50 -3.26 -2.96 3.57
CA PHE A 50 -4.22 -3.14 4.67
C PHE A 50 -3.54 -3.48 5.99
N GLY A 51 -2.47 -4.29 5.98
CA GLY A 51 -1.71 -4.63 7.18
C GLY A 51 -1.00 -3.42 7.79
N ASP A 52 -0.44 -2.57 6.93
CA ASP A 52 0.18 -1.31 7.34
C ASP A 52 -0.87 -0.35 7.93
N MET A 53 -2.01 -0.18 7.24
CA MET A 53 -3.13 0.64 7.75
C MET A 53 -3.68 0.11 9.08
N LEU A 54 -3.78 -1.20 9.25
CA LEU A 54 -4.19 -1.81 10.51
C LEU A 54 -3.17 -1.54 11.62
N THR A 55 -1.88 -1.65 11.31
CA THR A 55 -0.80 -1.37 12.26
C THR A 55 -0.85 0.09 12.71
N ASP A 56 -1.05 1.02 11.77
CA ASP A 56 -1.22 2.43 12.06
C ASP A 56 -2.48 2.71 12.90
N ALA A 57 -3.59 2.02 12.60
CA ALA A 57 -4.81 2.14 13.38
C ALA A 57 -4.62 1.64 14.83
N LEU A 58 -3.93 0.50 15.02
CA LEU A 58 -3.60 -0.03 16.34
C LEU A 58 -2.70 0.92 17.14
N LYS A 59 -1.72 1.54 16.47
CA LYS A 59 -0.87 2.57 17.07
C LYS A 59 -1.69 3.79 17.49
N SER A 60 -2.62 4.24 16.65
CA SER A 60 -3.54 5.33 16.97
C SER A 60 -4.40 5.03 18.20
N VAL A 61 -4.89 3.80 18.36
CA VAL A 61 -5.62 3.39 19.57
C VAL A 61 -4.73 3.44 20.83
N ASN A 62 -3.46 3.02 20.71
CA ASN A 62 -2.49 3.13 21.81
C ASN A 62 -2.20 4.59 22.18
N ASP A 63 -2.07 5.46 21.19
CA ASP A 63 -1.87 6.91 21.39
C ASP A 63 -3.09 7.52 22.09
N LEU A 64 -4.30 7.20 21.65
CA LEU A 64 -5.55 7.65 22.30
C LEU A 64 -5.67 7.17 23.75
N GLN A 65 -5.24 5.93 24.03
CA GLN A 65 -5.22 5.39 25.38
C GLN A 65 -4.23 6.16 26.27
N THR A 66 -3.03 6.43 25.77
CA THR A 66 -1.99 7.19 26.47
C THR A 66 -2.43 8.63 26.73
N GLU A 67 -2.92 9.32 25.69
CA GLU A 67 -3.45 10.69 25.81
C GLU A 67 -4.57 10.78 26.86
N SER A 68 -5.51 9.83 26.84
CA SER A 68 -6.60 9.80 27.83
C SER A 68 -6.09 9.62 29.26
N GLY A 69 -5.02 8.83 29.45
CA GLY A 69 -4.38 8.62 30.75
C GLY A 69 -3.61 9.86 31.21
N GLU A 70 -2.88 10.51 30.32
CA GLU A 70 -2.18 11.76 30.60
C GLU A 70 -3.14 12.87 30.97
N LYS A 71 -4.24 13.05 30.22
CA LYS A 71 -5.26 14.05 30.53
C LYS A 71 -5.94 13.78 31.87
N LYS A 72 -6.27 12.52 32.19
CA LYS A 72 -6.77 12.16 33.53
C LYS A 72 -5.79 12.58 34.61
N ARG A 73 -4.51 12.21 34.45
CA ARG A 73 -3.47 12.51 35.43
C ARG A 73 -3.26 14.03 35.59
N ALA A 74 -3.22 14.78 34.49
CA ALA A 74 -3.09 16.24 34.52
C ALA A 74 -4.26 16.90 35.26
N PHE A 75 -5.48 16.42 35.00
CA PHE A 75 -6.67 16.89 35.71
C PHE A 75 -6.65 16.53 37.21
N GLU A 76 -6.26 15.30 37.57
CA GLU A 76 -6.10 14.86 38.96
C GLU A 76 -5.02 15.65 39.71
N MET A 77 -3.97 16.09 39.00
CA MET A 77 -2.92 16.95 39.54
C MET A 77 -3.32 18.43 39.62
N GLY A 78 -4.53 18.80 39.18
CA GLY A 78 -5.05 20.17 39.26
C GLY A 78 -4.55 21.10 38.16
N ASP A 79 -4.07 20.57 37.03
CA ASP A 79 -3.68 21.39 35.89
C ASP A 79 -4.90 22.17 35.35
N SER A 80 -4.78 23.49 35.34
CA SER A 80 -5.84 24.41 34.89
C SER A 80 -6.06 24.38 33.38
N ASN A 81 -5.12 23.81 32.61
CA ASN A 81 -5.19 23.71 31.16
C ASN A 81 -6.02 22.51 30.68
N VAL A 82 -6.31 21.54 31.56
CA VAL A 82 -7.08 20.34 31.21
C VAL A 82 -8.42 20.39 31.92
N THR A 83 -9.50 20.39 31.15
CA THR A 83 -10.85 20.40 31.73
C THR A 83 -11.39 18.98 31.90
N LEU A 84 -12.29 18.79 32.87
CA LEU A 84 -12.99 17.52 33.05
C LEU A 84 -13.71 17.05 31.77
N ALA A 85 -14.27 17.99 31.00
CA ALA A 85 -14.92 17.68 29.73
C ALA A 85 -13.95 17.07 28.71
N GLU A 86 -12.73 17.63 28.60
CA GLU A 86 -11.70 17.06 27.72
C GLU A 86 -11.28 15.66 28.14
N VAL A 87 -11.12 15.42 29.45
CA VAL A 87 -10.81 14.09 29.99
C VAL A 87 -11.89 13.08 29.62
N MET A 88 -13.16 13.46 29.79
CA MET A 88 -14.29 12.59 29.43
C MET A 88 -14.36 12.32 27.93
N ILE A 89 -14.09 13.33 27.09
CA ILE A 89 -14.05 13.16 25.63
C ILE A 89 -12.91 12.23 25.23
N ALA A 90 -11.71 12.45 25.77
CA ALA A 90 -10.54 11.61 25.49
C ALA A 90 -10.78 10.16 25.93
N SER A 91 -11.35 9.96 27.12
CA SER A 91 -11.69 8.62 27.62
C SER A 91 -12.77 7.95 26.77
N SER A 92 -13.78 8.69 26.30
CA SER A 92 -14.83 8.16 25.42
C SER A 92 -14.27 7.77 24.05
N LYS A 93 -13.40 8.61 23.47
CA LYS A 93 -12.72 8.31 22.20
C LYS A 93 -11.88 7.04 22.31
N SER A 94 -11.06 6.93 23.35
CA SER A 94 -10.23 5.75 23.58
C SER A 94 -11.08 4.48 23.75
N GLY A 95 -12.18 4.56 24.51
CA GLY A 95 -13.11 3.44 24.69
C GLY A 95 -13.72 2.95 23.37
N ILE A 96 -14.30 3.85 22.58
CA ILE A 96 -14.90 3.50 21.29
C ILE A 96 -13.86 2.93 20.31
N ALA A 97 -12.66 3.49 20.29
CA ALA A 97 -11.56 3.01 19.43
C ALA A 97 -11.09 1.60 19.83
N LEU A 98 -11.01 1.32 21.13
CA LEU A 98 -10.68 0.00 21.65
C LEU A 98 -11.75 -1.04 21.30
N ASP A 99 -13.03 -0.69 21.47
CA ASP A 99 -14.15 -1.58 21.13
C ASP A 99 -14.15 -1.93 19.64
N ALA A 100 -13.92 -0.93 18.77
CA ALA A 100 -13.76 -1.15 17.34
C ALA A 100 -12.59 -2.09 17.03
N THR A 101 -11.46 -1.91 17.71
CA THR A 101 -10.27 -2.76 17.56
C THR A 101 -10.54 -4.22 17.94
N VAL A 102 -11.27 -4.45 19.04
CA VAL A 102 -11.65 -5.81 19.47
C VAL A 102 -12.56 -6.48 18.44
N GLN A 103 -13.51 -5.75 17.86
CA GLN A 103 -14.37 -6.27 16.80
C GLN A 103 -13.54 -6.68 15.58
N ILE A 104 -12.60 -5.83 15.16
CA ILE A 104 -11.69 -6.13 14.06
C ILE A 104 -10.86 -7.38 14.39
N ARG A 105 -10.22 -7.44 15.56
CA ARG A 105 -9.45 -8.61 16.01
C ARG A 105 -10.26 -9.91 15.88
N ASN A 106 -11.50 -9.90 16.33
CA ASN A 106 -12.37 -11.07 16.26
C ASN A 106 -12.67 -11.46 14.80
N LYS A 107 -12.95 -10.48 13.93
CA LYS A 107 -13.17 -10.73 12.50
C LYS A 107 -11.95 -11.29 11.79
N PHE A 108 -10.74 -10.83 12.15
CA PHE A 108 -9.50 -11.39 11.62
C PHE A 108 -9.28 -12.84 12.05
N VAL A 109 -9.56 -13.16 13.33
CA VAL A 109 -9.47 -14.55 13.82
C VAL A 109 -10.50 -15.44 13.13
N GLU A 110 -11.72 -14.94 12.90
CA GLU A 110 -12.75 -15.65 12.13
C GLU A 110 -12.29 -15.91 10.69
N ALA A 111 -11.80 -14.89 9.97
CA ALA A 111 -11.32 -15.03 8.60
C ALA A 111 -10.15 -16.02 8.48
N TYR A 112 -9.22 -16.01 9.43
CA TYR A 112 -8.15 -17.01 9.49
C TYR A 112 -8.69 -18.43 9.68
N LYS A 113 -9.64 -18.61 10.60
CA LYS A 113 -10.31 -19.91 10.82
C LYS A 113 -11.08 -20.38 9.59
N GLU A 114 -11.73 -19.46 8.88
CA GLU A 114 -12.49 -19.75 7.66
C GLU A 114 -11.57 -20.26 6.54
N ILE A 115 -10.44 -19.58 6.29
CA ILE A 115 -9.42 -20.04 5.33
C ILE A 115 -8.90 -21.43 5.70
N MET A 116 -8.65 -21.70 6.98
CA MET A 116 -8.17 -23.01 7.45
C MET A 116 -9.22 -24.11 7.34
N SER A 117 -10.51 -23.75 7.35
CA SER A 117 -11.63 -24.70 7.28
C SER A 117 -12.11 -24.96 5.86
N MET A 118 -11.57 -24.23 4.85
CA MET A 118 -11.84 -24.56 3.46
C MET A 118 -11.23 -25.93 3.13
N PRO A 119 -12.01 -26.87 2.59
CA PRO A 119 -11.44 -28.09 2.03
C PRO A 119 -10.55 -27.73 0.85
N VAL A 120 -9.34 -28.28 0.82
CA VAL A 120 -8.47 -28.28 -0.37
C VAL A 120 -9.00 -29.22 -1.44
#